data_AF-A0A410D7H8-F1
#
_entry.id   AF-A0A410D7H8-F1
#
_cell.length_a   1.000
_cell.length_b   1.000
_cell.length_c   1.000
_cell.angle_alpha   90.00
_cell.angle_beta   90.00
_cell.angle_gamma   90.00
#
_symmetry.space_group_name_H-M   'P 1'
#
loop_
_entity.id
_entity.type
_entity.pdbx_description
1 polymer ?
#
loop_
_entity_poly.entity_id
_entity_poly.type
_entity_poly.pdbx_seq_one_letter_code
_entity_poly.pdbx_strand_id
1 'polypeptide(L)'
;MNMQQQSGQNQVTYPQPPAILSTKDFLYIEDMLSWNLEVIKKAHAYATMCQDQDVVQAMNRTCQLHMRHYQTILNHLSKHVQAKTMAGGMAK
;
A
#
# COMPACT_ATOMS: atom_id res chain seq x y z
N MET A 1 -2.76 25.63 54.91
CA MET A 1 -1.55 25.27 54.15
C MET A 1 -2.00 24.53 52.90
N ASN A 2 -1.93 25.17 51.74
CA ASN A 2 -2.22 24.55 50.44
C ASN A 2 -0.88 24.16 49.79
N MET A 3 -0.61 22.87 49.68
CA MET A 3 0.49 22.31 48.90
C MET A 3 -0.02 22.07 47.47
N GLN A 4 0.29 23.01 46.56
CA GLN A 4 -0.03 22.89 45.15
C GLN A 4 1.07 22.10 44.44
N GLN A 5 0.71 20.91 43.99
CA GLN A 5 1.52 20.00 43.20
C GLN A 5 1.49 20.47 41.73
N GLN A 6 2.65 20.71 41.13
CA GLN A 6 2.78 21.01 39.70
C GLN A 6 3.79 20.04 39.07
N SER A 7 3.27 18.91 38.59
CA SER A 7 4.00 17.94 37.77
C SER A 7 3.92 18.36 36.30
N GLY A 8 4.96 19.05 35.81
CA GLY A 8 5.12 19.34 34.38
C GLY A 8 5.59 18.10 33.62
N GLN A 9 4.68 17.44 32.90
CA GLN A 9 5.04 16.45 31.88
C GLN A 9 5.47 17.19 30.61
N ASN A 10 6.78 17.21 30.35
CA ASN A 10 7.31 17.54 29.02
C ASN A 10 7.02 16.38 28.07
N GLN A 11 6.11 16.57 27.10
CA GLN A 11 5.94 15.65 25.98
C GLN A 11 7.14 15.77 25.03
N VAL A 12 7.96 14.71 25.00
CA VAL A 12 9.03 14.56 24.00
C VAL A 12 8.38 14.23 22.65
N THR A 13 8.52 15.14 21.68
CA THR A 13 8.11 14.89 20.29
C THR A 13 9.27 14.25 19.53
N TYR A 14 9.08 13.03 19.02
CA TYR A 14 10.07 12.36 18.18
C TYR A 14 9.88 12.75 16.70
N PRO A 15 10.96 13.08 15.97
CA PRO A 15 10.86 13.38 14.54
C PRO A 15 10.41 12.13 13.77
N GLN A 16 9.32 12.26 13.01
CA GLN A 16 8.86 11.25 12.09
C GLN A 16 9.64 11.36 10.77
N PRO A 17 10.00 10.24 10.13
CA PRO A 17 10.68 10.27 8.84
C PRO A 17 9.78 10.90 7.75
N PRO A 18 10.37 11.61 6.77
CA PRO A 18 9.62 12.20 5.66
C PRO A 18 8.90 11.12 4.83
N ALA A 19 7.71 11.44 4.33
CA ALA A 19 6.93 10.55 3.47
C ALA A 19 7.43 10.53 2.00
N ILE A 20 8.73 10.35 1.81
CA ILE A 20 9.40 10.30 0.50
C ILE A 20 9.60 8.85 0.09
N LEU A 21 9.25 8.53 -1.16
CA LEU A 21 9.61 7.27 -1.80
C LEU A 21 10.96 7.44 -2.51
N SER A 22 11.92 6.59 -2.17
CA SER A 22 13.20 6.49 -2.88
C SER A 22 13.05 5.69 -4.18
N THR A 23 14.04 5.75 -5.06
CA THR A 23 14.10 4.90 -6.26
C THR A 23 13.99 3.41 -5.92
N LYS A 24 14.59 2.99 -4.79
CA LYS A 24 14.53 1.59 -4.35
C LYS A 24 13.10 1.17 -4.00
N ASP A 25 12.33 2.06 -3.38
CA ASP A 25 10.92 1.82 -3.05
C ASP A 25 10.08 1.68 -4.32
N PHE A 26 10.34 2.52 -5.33
CA PHE A 26 9.64 2.40 -6.62
C PHE A 26 9.91 1.07 -7.33
N LEU A 27 11.15 0.58 -7.32
CA LEU A 27 11.49 -0.71 -7.91
C LEU A 27 10.75 -1.87 -7.21
N TYR A 28 10.69 -1.86 -5.87
CA TYR A 28 9.93 -2.87 -5.14
C TYR A 28 8.42 -2.77 -5.40
N ILE A 29 7.88 -1.56 -5.52
CA ILE A 29 6.47 -1.35 -5.87
C ILE A 29 6.17 -1.86 -7.28
N GLU A 30 7.05 -1.62 -8.25
CA GLU A 30 6.94 -2.12 -9.61
C GLU A 30 6.94 -3.65 -9.66
N ASP A 31 7.85 -4.30 -8.92
CA ASP A 31 7.90 -5.76 -8.79
C ASP A 31 6.60 -6.31 -8.19
N MET A 32 6.10 -5.70 -7.11
CA MET A 32 4.85 -6.11 -6.47
C MET A 32 3.64 -5.95 -7.40
N LEU A 33 3.56 -4.85 -8.16
CA LEU A 33 2.49 -4.63 -9.13
C LEU A 33 2.54 -5.67 -10.25
N SER A 34 3.73 -5.92 -10.79
CA SER A 34 3.96 -6.88 -11.87
C SER A 34 3.58 -8.29 -11.45
N TRP A 35 4.01 -8.72 -10.25
CA TRP A 35 3.68 -10.03 -9.70
C TRP A 35 2.18 -10.22 -9.50
N ASN A 36 1.49 -9.22 -8.91
CA ASN A 36 0.03 -9.30 -8.74
C ASN A 36 -0.69 -9.39 -10.09
N LEU A 37 -0.29 -8.59 -11.08
CA LEU A 37 -0.90 -8.61 -12.41
C LEU A 37 -0.71 -9.95 -13.12
N GLU A 38 0.46 -10.56 -12.99
CA GLU A 38 0.75 -11.88 -13.56
C GLU A 38 -0.13 -12.96 -12.95
N VAL A 39 -0.26 -12.98 -11.61
CA VAL A 39 -1.11 -13.95 -10.91
C VAL A 39 -2.58 -13.76 -11.28
N ILE A 40 -3.08 -12.51 -11.36
CA ILE A 40 -4.46 -12.23 -11.79
C ILE A 40 -4.75 -12.86 -13.16
N LYS A 41 -3.87 -12.62 -14.14
CA LYS A 41 -4.03 -13.15 -15.50
C LYS A 41 -4.04 -14.68 -15.52
N LYS A 42 -3.09 -15.30 -14.82
CA LYS A 42 -2.95 -16.76 -14.78
C LYS A 42 -4.10 -17.43 -14.03
N ALA A 43 -4.47 -16.93 -12.86
CA ALA A 43 -5.56 -17.48 -12.06
C ALA A 43 -6.90 -17.38 -12.81
N HIS A 44 -7.16 -16.25 -13.46
CA HIS A 44 -8.35 -16.09 -14.31
C HIS A 44 -8.35 -17.09 -15.49
N ALA A 45 -7.23 -17.23 -16.20
CA ALA A 45 -7.13 -18.19 -17.31
C ALA A 45 -7.34 -19.64 -16.81
N TYR A 46 -6.66 -20.05 -15.74
CA TYR A 46 -6.74 -21.42 -15.24
C TYR A 46 -8.11 -21.78 -14.66
N ALA A 47 -8.83 -20.82 -14.08
CA ALA A 47 -10.22 -21.04 -13.66
C ALA A 47 -11.12 -21.50 -14.83
N THR A 48 -10.81 -21.11 -16.07
CA THR A 48 -11.56 -21.54 -17.27
C THR A 48 -11.10 -22.88 -17.86
N MET A 49 -9.93 -23.38 -17.43
CA MET A 49 -9.30 -24.59 -17.96
C MET A 49 -9.45 -25.80 -17.03
N CYS A 50 -9.87 -25.58 -15.77
CA CYS A 50 -10.06 -26.62 -14.78
C CYS A 50 -11.51 -27.15 -14.77
N GLN A 51 -11.66 -28.44 -14.51
CA GLN A 51 -12.97 -29.11 -14.37
C GLN A 51 -13.38 -29.27 -12.90
N ASP A 52 -12.40 -29.47 -12.03
CA ASP A 52 -12.58 -29.59 -10.59
C ASP A 52 -13.09 -28.26 -10.00
N GLN A 53 -14.27 -28.31 -9.37
CA GLN A 53 -14.94 -27.13 -8.86
C GLN A 53 -14.19 -26.46 -7.69
N ASP A 54 -13.49 -27.23 -6.85
CA ASP A 54 -12.73 -26.69 -5.74
C ASP A 54 -11.50 -25.94 -6.26
N VAL A 55 -10.85 -26.48 -7.30
CA VAL A 55 -9.74 -25.79 -7.99
C VAL A 55 -10.22 -24.49 -8.64
N VAL A 56 -11.36 -24.51 -9.35
CA VAL A 56 -11.93 -23.30 -9.96
C VAL A 56 -12.22 -22.23 -8.91
N GLN A 57 -12.84 -22.62 -7.78
CA GLN A 57 -13.11 -21.69 -6.68
C GLN A 57 -11.82 -21.14 -6.06
N ALA A 58 -10.80 -21.96 -5.87
CA ALA A 58 -9.51 -21.52 -5.35
C ALA A 58 -8.82 -20.51 -6.30
N MET A 59 -8.87 -20.75 -7.61
CA MET A 59 -8.35 -19.81 -8.62
C MET A 59 -9.11 -18.48 -8.61
N ASN A 60 -10.44 -18.52 -8.52
CA ASN A 60 -11.25 -17.30 -8.44
C ASN A 60 -10.96 -16.47 -7.18
N ARG A 61 -10.83 -17.12 -6.02
CA ARG A 61 -10.45 -16.44 -4.76
C ARG A 61 -9.05 -15.84 -4.85
N THR A 62 -8.09 -16.57 -5.42
CA THR A 62 -6.73 -16.08 -5.67
C THR A 62 -6.76 -14.84 -6.56
N CYS A 63 -7.46 -14.89 -7.69
CA CYS A 63 -7.60 -13.76 -8.60
C CYS A 63 -8.14 -12.51 -7.89
N GLN A 64 -9.24 -12.64 -7.14
CA GLN A 64 -9.83 -11.54 -6.39
C GLN A 64 -8.88 -10.95 -5.33
N LEU A 65 -8.16 -11.81 -4.61
CA LEU A 65 -7.19 -11.39 -3.61
C LEU A 65 -6.08 -10.53 -4.23
N HIS A 66 -5.50 -10.99 -5.35
CA HIS A 66 -4.44 -10.27 -6.04
C HIS A 66 -4.94 -8.97 -6.70
N MET A 67 -6.17 -8.93 -7.23
CA MET A 67 -6.80 -7.68 -7.70
C MET A 67 -6.90 -6.64 -6.57
N ARG A 68 -7.33 -7.07 -5.38
CA ARG A 68 -7.42 -6.19 -4.20
C ARG A 68 -6.05 -5.66 -3.79
N HIS A 69 -5.03 -6.52 -3.76
CA HIS A 69 -3.65 -6.10 -3.44
C HIS A 69 -3.11 -5.10 -4.47
N TYR A 70 -3.29 -5.37 -5.76
CA TYR A 70 -2.90 -4.47 -6.85
C TYR A 70 -3.54 -3.09 -6.68
N GLN A 71 -4.86 -3.03 -6.47
CA GLN A 71 -5.57 -1.77 -6.26
C GLN A 71 -5.11 -1.03 -5.00
N THR A 72 -4.80 -1.77 -3.93
CA THR A 72 -4.30 -1.21 -2.68
C THR A 72 -2.97 -0.50 -2.91
N ILE A 73 -2.03 -1.15 -3.61
CA ILE A 73 -0.72 -0.59 -3.93
C ILE A 73 -0.87 0.66 -4.81
N LEU A 74 -1.71 0.61 -5.85
CA LEU A 74 -1.98 1.77 -6.71
C LEU A 74 -2.58 2.96 -5.95
N ASN A 75 -3.50 2.71 -5.02
CA ASN A 75 -4.09 3.75 -4.18
C ASN A 75 -3.05 4.39 -3.27
N HIS A 76 -2.14 3.60 -2.70
CA HIS A 76 -1.02 4.12 -1.92
C HIS A 76 -0.09 4.98 -2.79
N LEU A 77 0.32 4.47 -3.96
CA LEU A 77 1.21 5.20 -4.87
C LEU A 77 0.60 6.53 -5.32
N SER A 78 -0.69 6.53 -5.65
CA SER A 78 -1.42 7.74 -6.09
C SER A 78 -1.41 8.84 -5.02
N LYS A 79 -1.56 8.48 -3.73
CA LYS A 79 -1.46 9.44 -2.61
C LYS A 79 -0.07 10.07 -2.51
N HIS A 80 0.99 9.29 -2.74
CA HIS A 80 2.37 9.81 -2.73
C HIS A 80 2.64 10.74 -3.93
N VAL A 81 2.13 10.44 -5.12
CA VAL A 81 2.25 11.31 -6.30
C VAL A 81 1.48 12.63 -6.12
N GLN A 82 0.27 12.58 -5.55
CA GLN A 82 -0.53 13.77 -5.26
C GLN A 82 0.14 14.66 -4.21
N ALA A 83 0.69 14.08 -3.14
CA ALA A 83 1.42 14.83 -2.11
C ALA A 83 2.61 15.61 -2.68
N LYS A 84 3.36 15.02 -3.64
CA LYS A 84 4.47 15.70 -4.33
C LYS A 84 4.01 16.92 -5.15
N THR A 85 2.81 16.85 -5.74
CA THR A 85 2.26 17.94 -6.57
C THR A 85 1.87 19.14 -5.70
N MET A 86 1.29 18.90 -4.52
CA MET A 86 0.89 19.97 -3.59
C MET A 86 2.10 20.64 -2.92
N ALA A 87 3.14 19.89 -2.59
CA ALA A 87 4.37 20.44 -1.99
C ALA A 87 5.17 21.32 -2.97
N GLY A 88 5.16 21.01 -4.27
CA GLY A 88 5.81 21.83 -5.31
C GLY A 88 5.06 23.12 -5.67
N GLY A 89 3.77 23.24 -5.30
CA GLY A 89 2.93 24.39 -5.59
C GLY A 89 2.99 25.53 -4.56
N MET A 90 3.49 25.27 -3.35
CA MET A 90 3.65 26.29 -2.28
C MET A 90 5.00 27.03 -2.32
N ALA A 91 5.89 26.66 -3.24
CA ALA A 91 7.24 27.24 -3.36
C ALA A 91 7.37 28.29 -4.48
N LYS A 92 6.26 28.92 -4.89
CA LYS A 92 6.26 30.04 -5.85
C LYS A 92 5.54 31.25 -5.29
#